data_AF-A0A9Q3FE25-F1
#
_entry.id   AF-A0A9Q3FE25-F1
#
_cell.length_a   1.000
_cell.length_b   1.000
_cell.length_c   1.000
_cell.angle_alpha   90.00
_cell.angle_beta   90.00
_cell.angle_gamma   90.00
#
_symmetry.space_group_name_H-M   'P 1'
#
loop_
_entity.id
_entity.type
_entity.pdbx_description
1 polymer ?
#
loop_
_entity_poly.entity_id
_entity_poly.type
_entity_poly.pdbx_seq_one_letter_code
_entity_poly.pdbx_strand_id
1 'polypeptide(L)'
;MIQSLEDMIRRFYYYGLEFKYSDGFTHDWCTYILSLELAYKTSIHSSTGKTLEMLEKGWNTRLFYDTLTKDLVDIHPTASSFKLMLDKARHHENRCMQDSFKYAKEIWDKSHKPPDFKIGDLVLVSTLNFNNIKGPKKLKDSFA
;
A
#
# COMPACT_ATOMS: atom_id res chain seq x y z
N MET A 1 2.94 4.41 2.06
CA MET A 1 1.63 3.99 1.55
C MET A 1 1.89 2.84 0.61
N ILE A 2 1.50 1.62 0.99
CA ILE A 2 1.70 0.42 0.19
C ILE A 2 0.78 0.53 -1.03
N GLN A 3 1.37 0.72 -2.21
CA GLN A 3 0.59 0.95 -3.44
C GLN A 3 0.22 -0.35 -4.16
N SER A 4 0.95 -1.44 -3.88
CA SER A 4 0.70 -2.77 -4.43
C SER A 4 1.21 -3.85 -3.48
N LEU A 5 0.74 -5.10 -3.66
CA LEU A 5 1.27 -6.26 -2.95
C LEU A 5 2.79 -6.41 -3.20
N GLU A 6 3.25 -6.09 -4.41
CA GLU A 6 4.67 -6.09 -4.76
C GLU A 6 5.47 -5.05 -3.96
N ASP A 7 4.92 -3.85 -3.77
CA ASP A 7 5.54 -2.81 -2.93
C ASP A 7 5.59 -3.25 -1.45
N MET A 8 4.56 -3.97 -0.98
CA MET A 8 4.56 -4.57 0.35
C MET A 8 5.65 -5.64 0.51
N ILE A 9 5.73 -6.56 -0.46
CA ILE A 9 6.74 -7.61 -0.50
C ILE A 9 8.14 -7.00 -0.55
N ARG A 10 8.40 -6.01 -1.42
CA ARG A 10 9.70 -5.34 -1.54
C ARG A 10 10.15 -4.64 -0.25
N ARG A 11 9.22 -3.98 0.45
CA ARG A 11 9.54 -3.29 1.72
C ARG A 11 9.89 -4.27 2.84
N PHE A 12 9.25 -5.42 2.85
CA PHE A 12 9.48 -6.46 3.85
C PHE A 12 10.71 -7.35 3.51
N TYR A 13 11.01 -7.56 2.22
CA TYR A 13 12.18 -8.30 1.74
C TYR A 13 13.53 -7.62 2.06
N TYR A 14 13.52 -6.36 2.53
CA TYR A 14 14.72 -5.66 3.00
C TYR A 14 15.46 -6.42 4.12
N TYR A 15 14.75 -7.25 4.89
CA TYR A 15 15.34 -8.04 5.98
C TYR A 15 15.97 -9.38 5.54
N GLY A 16 15.98 -9.71 4.24
CA GLY A 16 16.47 -11.00 3.72
C GLY A 16 15.45 -12.14 3.84
N LEU A 17 15.72 -13.29 3.20
CA LEU A 17 14.83 -14.48 3.12
C LEU A 17 14.58 -15.19 4.45
N GLU A 18 15.33 -14.87 5.49
CA GLU A 18 15.15 -15.40 6.84
C GLU A 18 15.31 -14.25 7.83
N PHE A 19 14.30 -14.03 8.67
CA PHE A 19 14.42 -13.13 9.81
C PHE A 19 14.65 -13.94 11.09
N LYS A 20 15.76 -13.68 11.79
CA LYS A 20 16.11 -14.35 13.05
C LYS A 20 15.87 -13.41 14.23
N TYR A 21 15.05 -13.85 15.18
CA TYR A 21 14.88 -13.17 16.47
C TYR A 21 16.09 -13.36 17.39
N SER A 22 16.24 -12.47 18.37
CA SER A 22 17.20 -12.63 19.47
C SER A 22 16.96 -13.90 20.31
N ASP A 23 15.73 -14.43 20.31
CA ASP A 23 15.34 -15.69 20.96
C ASP A 23 15.57 -16.94 20.10
N GLY A 24 16.18 -16.81 18.91
CA GLY A 24 16.57 -17.95 18.06
C GLY A 24 15.48 -18.48 17.11
N PHE A 25 14.27 -17.93 17.14
CA PHE A 25 13.24 -18.27 16.15
C PHE A 25 13.61 -17.69 14.78
N THR A 26 13.63 -18.57 13.78
CA THR A 26 13.84 -18.20 12.38
C THR A 26 12.49 -18.23 11.67
N HIS A 27 12.14 -17.11 11.04
CA HIS A 27 10.89 -16.92 10.34
C HIS A 27 11.15 -16.97 8.83
N ASP A 28 10.56 -17.96 8.15
CA ASP A 28 10.59 -18.09 6.69
C ASP A 28 9.47 -17.26 6.07
N TRP A 29 9.84 -16.33 5.18
CA TRP A 29 8.90 -15.43 4.50
C TRP A 29 7.83 -16.16 3.70
N CYS A 30 8.14 -17.34 3.15
CA CYS A 30 7.15 -18.15 2.43
C CYS A 30 5.93 -18.46 3.30
N THR A 31 6.15 -18.61 4.61
CA THR A 31 5.07 -18.85 5.59
C THR A 31 4.25 -17.59 5.87
N TYR A 32 4.87 -16.40 5.75
CA TYR A 32 4.21 -15.13 6.01
C TYR A 32 3.45 -14.56 4.82
N ILE A 33 3.75 -14.99 3.58
CA ILE A 33 3.09 -14.48 2.36
C ILE A 33 1.56 -14.51 2.48
N LEU A 34 0.99 -15.61 2.98
CA LEU A 34 -0.46 -15.76 3.14
C LEU A 34 -1.03 -14.75 4.16
N SER A 35 -0.34 -14.58 5.29
CA SER A 35 -0.70 -13.60 6.32
C SER A 35 -0.61 -12.16 5.79
N LEU A 36 0.36 -11.92 4.92
CA LEU A 36 0.66 -10.61 4.34
C LEU A 36 -0.36 -10.24 3.25
N GLU A 37 -0.74 -11.21 2.41
CA GLU A 37 -1.84 -11.07 1.46
C GLU A 37 -3.17 -10.78 2.17
N LEU A 38 -3.45 -11.50 3.27
CA LEU A 38 -4.63 -11.25 4.09
C LEU A 38 -4.62 -9.84 4.68
N ALA A 39 -3.48 -9.40 5.22
CA ALA A 39 -3.32 -8.05 5.75
C ALA A 39 -3.52 -6.98 4.66
N TYR A 40 -3.00 -7.21 3.44
CA TYR A 40 -3.19 -6.29 2.33
C TYR A 40 -4.66 -6.17 1.93
N LYS A 41 -5.36 -7.30 1.74
CA LYS A 41 -6.77 -7.32 1.32
C LYS A 41 -7.71 -6.65 2.33
N THR A 42 -7.36 -6.73 3.62
CA THR A 42 -8.16 -6.19 4.73
C THR A 42 -7.71 -4.79 5.17
N SER A 43 -6.62 -4.26 4.63
CA SER A 43 -6.18 -2.89 4.89
C SER A 43 -7.04 -1.86 4.15
N ILE A 44 -7.31 -0.73 4.80
CA ILE A 44 -8.07 0.38 4.20
C ILE A 44 -7.16 1.12 3.23
N HIS A 45 -7.55 1.18 1.97
CA HIS A 45 -6.78 1.90 0.96
C HIS A 45 -7.01 3.41 1.06
N SER A 46 -5.94 4.19 0.94
CA SER A 46 -5.95 5.65 1.19
C SER A 46 -6.81 6.44 0.20
N SER A 47 -6.85 6.03 -1.07
CA SER A 47 -7.59 6.77 -2.12
C SER A 47 -9.09 6.45 -2.13
N THR A 48 -9.47 5.23 -1.77
CA THR A 48 -10.86 4.76 -1.84
C THR A 48 -11.54 4.73 -0.47
N GLY A 49 -10.78 4.80 0.63
CA GLY A 49 -11.29 4.71 1.99
C GLY A 49 -11.95 3.37 2.32
N LYS A 50 -11.77 2.36 1.45
CA LYS A 50 -12.36 1.03 1.57
C LYS A 50 -11.26 -0.02 1.50
N THR A 51 -11.51 -1.18 2.08
CA THR A 51 -10.67 -2.37 1.93
C THR A 51 -10.80 -2.92 0.52
N LEU A 52 -9.76 -3.62 0.06
CA LEU A 52 -9.77 -4.24 -1.26
C LEU A 52 -10.84 -5.33 -1.34
N GLU A 53 -11.01 -6.10 -0.27
CA GLU A 53 -11.99 -7.19 -0.22
C GLU A 53 -13.44 -6.68 -0.31
N MET A 54 -13.73 -5.52 0.29
CA MET A 54 -15.03 -4.86 0.15
C MET A 54 -15.31 -4.41 -1.28
N LEU A 55 -14.28 -3.98 -2.02
CA LEU A 55 -14.42 -3.58 -3.42
C LEU A 55 -14.55 -4.77 -4.37
N GLU A 56 -13.87 -5.89 -4.07
CA GLU A 56 -13.87 -7.08 -4.91
C GLU A 56 -15.11 -7.97 -4.66
N LYS A 57 -15.43 -8.23 -3.39
CA LYS A 57 -16.44 -9.23 -2.99
C LYS A 57 -17.70 -8.60 -2.39
N GLY A 58 -17.65 -7.32 -2.00
CA GLY A 58 -18.78 -6.64 -1.35
C GLY A 58 -18.94 -6.91 0.15
N TRP A 59 -18.02 -7.67 0.77
CA TRP A 59 -17.99 -7.95 2.19
C TRP A 59 -16.56 -8.19 2.68
N ASN A 60 -16.28 -7.91 3.95
CA ASN A 60 -14.97 -8.15 4.56
C ASN A 60 -14.96 -9.47 5.34
N THR A 61 -13.86 -10.22 5.20
CA THR A 61 -13.60 -11.37 6.08
C THR A 61 -13.48 -10.92 7.53
N ARG A 62 -14.15 -11.65 8.43
CA ARG A 62 -14.08 -11.38 9.87
C ARG A 62 -12.73 -11.85 10.38
N LEU A 63 -11.86 -10.91 10.73
CA LEU A 63 -10.58 -11.21 11.36
C LEU A 63 -10.75 -11.36 12.87
N PHE A 64 -9.98 -12.26 13.49
CA PHE A 64 -10.00 -12.49 14.94
C PHE A 64 -9.71 -11.23 15.77
N TYR A 65 -9.04 -10.22 15.19
CA TYR A 65 -8.73 -8.95 15.85
C TYR A 65 -9.99 -8.15 16.25
N ASP A 66 -11.04 -8.19 15.43
CA ASP A 66 -12.30 -7.47 15.69
C ASP A 66 -13.08 -8.05 16.88
N THR A 67 -12.82 -9.32 17.19
CA THR A 67 -13.36 -10.03 18.36
C THR A 67 -12.48 -9.93 19.60
N LEU A 68 -11.15 -9.81 19.43
CA LEU A 68 -10.20 -9.76 20.54
C LEU A 68 -10.11 -8.38 21.21
N THR A 69 -10.32 -7.30 20.45
CA THR A 69 -10.03 -5.94 20.95
C THR A 69 -11.07 -5.35 21.90
N LYS A 70 -12.26 -5.95 22.05
CA LYS A 70 -13.34 -5.34 22.83
C LYS A 70 -13.18 -5.48 24.35
N ASP A 71 -12.56 -6.57 24.82
CA ASP A 71 -12.48 -6.89 26.26
C ASP A 71 -11.13 -7.54 26.67
N LEU A 72 -10.01 -7.18 26.05
CA LEU A 72 -8.72 -7.77 26.44
C LEU A 72 -8.16 -7.09 27.69
N VAL A 73 -8.40 -7.73 28.85
CA VAL A 73 -7.56 -7.55 30.05
C VAL A 73 -6.13 -7.98 29.68
N ASP A 74 -5.11 -7.27 30.18
CA ASP A 74 -3.70 -7.63 29.96
C ASP A 74 -3.41 -9.00 30.61
N ILE A 75 -3.57 -10.08 29.85
CA ILE A 75 -3.55 -11.46 30.39
C ILE A 75 -2.12 -12.04 30.51
N HIS A 76 -1.10 -11.51 29.82
CA HIS A 76 0.26 -12.08 29.91
C HIS A 76 1.41 -11.09 29.61
N PRO A 77 2.50 -11.06 30.41
CA PRO A 77 3.63 -10.14 30.19
C PRO A 77 4.30 -10.31 28.81
N THR A 78 4.34 -11.52 28.26
CA THR A 78 4.84 -11.77 26.88
C THR A 78 3.96 -11.12 25.80
N ALA A 79 2.66 -10.98 26.03
CA ALA A 79 1.79 -10.27 25.08
C ALA A 79 2.07 -8.76 25.11
N SER A 80 2.37 -8.21 26.29
CA SER A 80 2.74 -6.80 26.44
C SER A 80 4.09 -6.46 25.78
N SER A 81 5.09 -7.35 25.89
CA SER A 81 6.37 -7.18 25.20
C SER A 81 6.24 -7.30 23.69
N PHE A 82 5.40 -8.24 23.21
CA PHE A 82 5.10 -8.37 21.78
C PHE A 82 4.37 -7.15 21.22
N LYS A 83 3.40 -6.59 21.96
CA LYS A 83 2.71 -5.35 21.60
C LYS A 83 3.69 -4.18 21.48
N LEU A 84 4.57 -3.99 22.47
CA LEU A 84 5.59 -2.94 22.45
C LEU A 84 6.47 -3.03 21.19
N MET A 85 6.84 -4.24 20.81
CA MET A 85 7.62 -4.48 19.60
C MET A 85 6.83 -4.16 18.32
N LEU A 86 5.57 -4.56 18.23
CA LEU A 86 4.70 -4.20 17.10
C LEU A 86 4.54 -2.68 16.99
N ASP A 87 4.36 -1.99 18.11
CA ASP A 87 4.23 -0.53 18.13
C ASP A 87 5.53 0.15 17.67
N LYS A 88 6.70 -0.35 18.09
CA LYS A 88 8.00 0.11 17.58
C LYS A 88 8.15 -0.12 16.08
N ALA A 89 7.77 -1.30 15.59
CA ALA A 89 7.80 -1.62 14.16
C ALA A 89 6.88 -0.69 13.36
N ARG A 90 5.66 -0.45 13.82
CA ARG A 90 4.70 0.50 13.22
C ARG A 90 5.22 1.92 13.20
N HIS A 91 5.84 2.38 14.30
CA HIS A 91 6.44 3.71 14.34
C HIS A 91 7.58 3.85 13.33
N HIS A 92 8.42 2.82 13.21
CA HIS A 92 9.49 2.80 12.22
C HIS A 92 8.94 2.79 10.79
N GLU A 93 7.96 1.95 10.51
CA GLU A 93 7.27 1.88 9.20
C GLU A 93 6.69 3.25 8.81
N ASN A 94 5.99 3.90 9.74
CA ASN A 94 5.42 5.24 9.52
C ASN A 94 6.51 6.27 9.19
N ARG A 95 7.64 6.23 9.88
CA ARG A 95 8.78 7.11 9.58
C ARG A 95 9.34 6.84 8.19
N CYS A 96 9.61 5.58 7.84
CA CYS A 96 10.09 5.20 6.51
C CYS A 96 9.13 5.62 5.40
N MET A 97 7.80 5.52 5.64
CA MET A 97 6.80 6.01 4.70
C MET A 97 6.86 7.53 4.51
N GLN A 98 7.00 8.29 5.59
CA GLN A 98 7.13 9.75 5.52
C GLN A 98 8.42 10.17 4.80
N ASP A 99 9.54 9.52 5.11
CA ASP A 99 10.83 9.82 4.48
C ASP A 99 10.82 9.49 2.99
N SER A 100 10.24 8.35 2.60
CA SER A 100 10.03 7.98 1.20
C SER A 100 9.16 9.01 0.45
N PHE A 101 8.08 9.49 1.09
CA PHE A 101 7.21 10.51 0.49
C PHE A 101 7.96 11.84 0.30
N LYS A 102 8.71 12.28 1.32
CA LYS A 102 9.55 13.48 1.22
C LYS A 102 10.59 13.37 0.11
N TYR A 103 11.30 12.24 0.05
CA TYR A 103 12.31 11.98 -0.99
C TYR A 103 11.71 12.04 -2.41
N ALA A 104 10.58 11.35 -2.62
CA ALA A 104 9.88 11.38 -3.90
C ALA A 104 9.43 12.80 -4.27
N LYS A 105 8.90 13.56 -3.30
CA LYS A 105 8.52 14.96 -3.49
C LYS A 105 9.70 15.84 -3.87
N GLU A 106 10.84 15.71 -3.19
CA GLU A 106 12.03 16.50 -3.50
C GLU A 106 12.58 16.22 -4.91
N ILE A 107 12.57 14.96 -5.35
CA ILE A 107 12.95 14.60 -6.72
C ILE A 107 11.97 15.19 -7.73
N TRP A 108 10.67 15.09 -7.44
CA TRP A 108 9.63 15.66 -8.28
C TRP A 108 9.83 17.17 -8.42
N ASP A 109 9.94 17.91 -7.32
CA ASP A 109 10.09 19.37 -7.31
C ASP A 109 11.40 19.82 -8.01
N LYS A 110 12.48 19.02 -7.93
CA LYS A 110 13.75 19.31 -8.65
C LYS A 110 13.64 19.10 -10.16
N SER A 111 12.94 18.05 -10.59
CA SER A 111 12.85 17.65 -12.00
C SER A 111 11.70 18.32 -12.74
N HIS A 112 10.58 18.56 -12.07
CA HIS A 112 9.37 19.11 -12.65
C HIS A 112 9.31 20.61 -12.39
N LYS A 113 9.76 21.39 -13.38
CA LYS A 113 9.45 22.81 -13.46
C LYS A 113 8.11 22.95 -14.16
N PRO A 114 7.07 23.50 -13.52
CA PRO A 114 5.81 23.73 -14.21
C PRO A 114 6.07 24.67 -15.39
N PRO A 115 5.66 24.30 -16.61
CA PRO A 115 5.75 25.21 -17.74
C PRO A 115 4.86 26.43 -17.51
N ASP A 116 5.39 27.62 -17.75
CA ASP A 116 4.63 28.89 -17.67
C ASP A 116 3.85 29.08 -18.98
N PHE A 117 2.62 28.57 -19.02
CA PHE A 117 1.73 28.74 -20.17
C PHE A 117 0.89 30.00 -20.01
N LYS A 118 0.84 30.83 -21.05
CA LYS A 118 -0.02 32.01 -21.10
C LYS A 118 -1.23 31.77 -22.00
N ILE A 119 -2.30 32.51 -21.75
CA ILE A 119 -3.52 32.46 -22.56
C ILE A 119 -3.16 32.89 -23.99
N GLY A 120 -3.34 32.00 -24.95
CA GLY A 120 -3.01 32.22 -26.37
C GLY A 120 -1.76 31.47 -26.86
N ASP A 121 -1.00 30.82 -25.97
CA ASP A 121 0.16 30.03 -26.38
C ASP A 121 -0.26 28.74 -27.10
N LEU A 122 0.38 28.48 -28.24
CA LEU A 122 0.24 27.22 -28.97
C LEU A 122 1.07 26.14 -28.29
N VAL A 123 0.41 25.19 -27.63
CA VAL A 123 1.06 24.07 -26.94
C VAL A 123 0.85 22.76 -27.70
N LEU A 124 1.91 21.96 -27.78
CA LEU A 124 1.85 20.62 -28.36
C LEU A 124 1.35 19.63 -27.30
N VAL A 125 0.25 18.96 -27.62
CA VAL A 125 -0.34 17.95 -26.75
C VAL A 125 0.13 16.57 -27.21
N SER A 126 0.82 15.84 -26.33
CA SER A 126 1.26 14.47 -26.61
C SER A 126 0.05 13.55 -26.76
N THR A 127 -0.15 12.97 -27.94
CA THR A 127 -1.26 12.05 -28.25
C THR A 127 -1.05 10.64 -27.72
N LEU A 128 0.12 10.33 -27.13
CA LEU A 128 0.51 8.98 -26.70
C LEU A 128 -0.45 8.36 -25.66
N ASN A 129 -1.01 9.17 -24.76
CA ASN A 129 -1.95 8.72 -23.74
C ASN A 129 -3.42 8.98 -24.12
N PHE A 130 -3.66 9.53 -25.30
CA PHE A 130 -5.01 9.74 -25.82
C PHE A 130 -5.56 8.47 -26.47
N ASN A 131 -5.64 7.39 -25.70
CA ASN A 131 -6.28 6.15 -26.14
C ASN A 131 -7.81 6.29 -26.31
N ASN A 132 -8.39 7.44 -25.92
CA ASN A 132 -9.82 7.69 -25.90
C ASN A 132 -10.32 8.85 -26.78
N ILE A 133 -9.52 9.42 -27.70
CA ILE A 133 -10.08 10.42 -28.64
C ILE A 133 -11.19 9.80 -29.52
N LYS A 134 -11.18 8.48 -29.72
CA LYS A 134 -12.22 7.76 -30.47
C LYS A 134 -13.22 6.99 -29.59
N GLY A 135 -13.22 7.19 -28.27
CA GLY A 135 -14.08 6.49 -27.31
C GLY A 135 -13.87 4.96 -27.25
N PRO A 136 -14.52 4.27 -26.28
CA PRO A 136 -14.44 2.82 -26.14
C PRO A 136 -14.85 2.11 -27.44
N LYS A 137 -14.07 1.12 -27.87
CA LYS A 137 -14.34 0.34 -29.10
C LYS A 137 -15.74 -0.32 -29.12
N LYS A 138 -16.33 -0.55 -27.94
CA LYS A 138 -17.69 -1.08 -27.74
C LYS A 138 -18.82 -0.10 -28.04
N LEU A 139 -18.52 1.20 -28.13
CA LEU A 139 -19.50 2.28 -28.41
C LEU A 139 -19.39 2.82 -29.84
N LYS A 140 -18.61 2.17 -30.70
CA LYS A 140 -18.53 2.51 -32.12
C LYS A 140 -19.58 1.72 -32.89
N ASP A 141 -20.30 2.42 -33.76
CA ASP A 141 -21.20 1.78 -34.71
C ASP A 141 -20.38 0.89 -35.64
N SER A 142 -20.77 -0.38 -35.77
CA SER A 142 -19.99 -1.38 -36.54
C SER A 142 -20.27 -1.31 -38.04
N PHE A 143 -21.18 -0.43 -38.46
CA PHE A 143 -21.67 -0.32 -39.84
C PHE A 143 -21.58 1.09 -40.43
N ALA A 144 -20.88 2.03 -39.76
CA ALA A 144 -20.61 3.36 -40.29
C ALA A 144 -19.29 3.40 -41.09
#